data_AF-A0A6M1SVQ9-F1
#
_entry.id   AF-A0A6M1SVQ9-F1
#
_cell.length_a   1.000
_cell.length_b   1.000
_cell.length_c   1.000
_cell.angle_alpha   90.00
_cell.angle_beta   90.00
_cell.angle_gamma   90.00
#
_symmetry.space_group_name_H-M   'P 1'
#
loop_
_entity.id
_entity.type
_entity.pdbx_description
1 polymer ?
#
loop_
_entity_poly.entity_id
_entity_poly.type
_entity_poly.pdbx_seq_one_letter_code
_entity_poly.pdbx_strand_id
1 'polypeptide(L)' 'MSRRKIIFLAGLLIIQLSLIWPVYPVFSDIYPLILGLPLSFAWVIFVLLSAFSLLLWYYLTEPKDSEHPLNSGGR' A
#
# COMPACT_ATOMS: atom_id res chain seq x y z
N MET A 1 -12.03 5.73 -14.45
CA MET A 1 -11.08 5.75 -13.31
C MET A 1 -9.69 6.08 -13.83
N SER A 2 -8.98 7.03 -13.23
CA SER A 2 -7.59 7.33 -13.58
C SER A 2 -6.73 6.07 -13.36
N ARG A 3 -5.84 5.73 -14.30
CA ARG A 3 -4.99 4.51 -14.24
C ARG A 3 -4.30 4.33 -12.87
N ARG A 4 -3.90 5.43 -12.24
CA ARG A 4 -3.27 5.47 -10.90
C ARG A 4 -4.19 4.94 -9.79
N LYS A 5 -5.48 5.30 -9.83
CA LYS A 5 -6.49 4.81 -8.88
C LYS A 5 -6.68 3.31 -9.01
N ILE A 6 -6.69 2.79 -10.25
CA ILE A 6 -6.79 1.35 -10.52
C ILE A 6 -5.57 0.62 -9.96
N ILE A 7 -4.36 1.13 -10.17
CA ILE A 7 -3.13 0.53 -9.63
C ILE A 7 -3.15 0.53 -8.10
N PHE A 8 -3.56 1.63 -7.47
CA PHE A 8 -3.66 1.74 -6.02
C PHE A 8 -4.69 0.75 -5.43
N LEU A 9 -5.91 0.72 -6.00
CA LEU A 9 -6.96 -0.22 -5.60
C LEU A 9 -6.53 -1.68 -5.80
N ALA A 10 -5.91 -2.00 -6.93
CA ALA A 10 -5.41 -3.35 -7.19
C ALA A 10 -4.30 -3.75 -6.20
N GLY A 11 -3.37 -2.83 -5.91
CA GLY A 11 -2.31 -3.06 -4.92
C GLY A 11 -2.86 -3.28 -3.51
N LEU A 12 -3.82 -2.47 -3.07
CA LEU A 12 -4.51 -2.67 -1.79
C LEU A 12 -5.22 -4.01 -1.71
N LEU A 13 -5.89 -4.41 -2.79
CA LEU A 13 -6.60 -5.69 -2.86
C LEU A 13 -5.61 -6.87 -2.75
N ILE A 14 -4.47 -6.79 -3.42
CA ILE A 14 -3.39 -7.79 -3.34
C ILE A 14 -2.83 -7.89 -1.92
N ILE A 15 -2.60 -6.77 -1.25
CA ILE A 15 -2.14 -6.72 0.14
C ILE A 15 -3.13 -7.43 1.08
N GLN A 16 -4.43 -7.17 0.91
CA GLN A 16 -5.48 -7.82 1.70
C GLN A 16 -5.57 -9.33 1.43
N LEU A 17 -5.49 -9.74 0.15
CA LEU A 17 -5.42 -11.15 -0.25
C LEU A 17 -4.18 -11.86 0.31
N SER A 18 -3.09 -11.11 0.50
CA SER A 18 -1.85 -11.61 1.10
C SER A 18 -2.02 -11.99 2.59
N LEU A 19 -2.97 -11.37 3.29
CA LEU A 19 -3.19 -11.57 4.74
C LEU A 19 -4.34 -12.52 5.07
N ILE A 20 -5.36 -12.65 4.22
CA ILE A 20 -6.58 -13.42 4.52
C ILE A 20 -6.51 -14.82 3.92
N TRP A 21 -6.37 -14.94 2.60
CA TRP A 21 -6.29 -16.18 1.83
C TRP A 21 -6.04 -15.78 0.36
N PRO A 22 -5.14 -16.43 -0.41
CA PRO A 22 -4.53 -17.76 -0.21
C PRO A 22 -3.09 -17.76 0.32
N VAL A 23 -2.49 -16.60 0.58
CA VAL A 23 -1.06 -16.52 0.91
C VAL A 23 -0.78 -16.83 2.39
N TYR A 24 -1.71 -16.50 3.28
CA TYR A 24 -1.60 -16.76 4.71
C TYR A 24 -1.17 -18.21 5.07
N PRO A 25 -1.77 -19.28 4.52
CA PRO A 25 -1.35 -20.66 4.83
C PRO A 25 0.06 -21.03 4.35
N VAL A 26 0.66 -20.28 3.41
CA VAL A 26 2.05 -20.51 2.98
C VAL A 26 3.05 -20.09 4.06
N PHE A 27 2.65 -19.14 4.90
CA PHE A 27 3.48 -18.55 5.95
C PHE A 27 2.90 -18.79 7.35
N SER A 28 1.92 -19.68 7.52
CA SER A 28 1.27 -19.91 8.81
C SER A 28 2.11 -20.72 9.79
N ASP A 29 3.18 -21.36 9.31
CA ASP A 29 4.09 -22.10 10.17
C ASP A 29 4.92 -21.19 11.06
N ILE A 30 5.11 -21.63 12.30
CA ILE A 30 5.88 -20.93 13.33
C ILE A 30 7.39 -21.01 13.03
N TYR A 31 7.81 -22.04 12.29
CA TYR A 31 9.17 -22.26 11.82
C TYR A 31 9.20 -22.15 10.29
N PRO A 32 10.22 -21.51 9.69
CA PRO A 32 11.49 -21.06 10.27
C PRO A 32 11.41 -19.72 11.02
N LEU A 33 12.37 -19.52 11.94
CA LEU A 33 12.56 -18.24 12.63
C LEU A 33 13.54 -17.37 11.83
N ILE A 34 13.13 -16.17 11.44
CA ILE A 34 14.00 -15.14 10.83
C ILE A 34 14.37 -14.14 11.92
N LEU A 35 15.67 -14.00 12.22
CA LEU A 35 16.19 -13.08 13.26
C LEU A 35 15.56 -13.31 14.65
N GLY A 36 15.09 -14.52 14.95
CA GLY A 36 14.40 -14.86 16.19
C GLY A 36 12.88 -14.60 16.18
N LEU A 37 12.31 -14.16 15.05
CA LEU A 37 10.87 -13.95 14.86
C LEU A 37 10.29 -15.04 13.95
N PRO A 38 9.05 -15.51 14.20
CA PRO A 38 8.34 -16.37 13.26
C PRO A 38 8.27 -15.74 11.86
N LEU A 39 8.51 -16.54 10.83
CA LEU A 39 8.39 -16.12 9.42
C LEU A 39 7.05 -15.44 9.14
N SER A 40 5.97 -15.95 9.74
CA SER A 40 4.62 -15.37 9.69
C SER A 40 4.59 -13.91 10.13
N PHE A 41 5.31 -13.56 11.19
CA PHE A 41 5.35 -12.21 11.73
C PHE A 41 6.19 -11.28 10.85
N ALA A 42 7.34 -11.75 10.37
CA ALA A 42 8.15 -11.02 9.40
C ALA A 42 7.36 -10.73 8.11
N TRP A 43 6.55 -11.69 7.65
CA TRP A 43 5.67 -11.52 6.49
C TRP A 43 4.63 -10.42 6.71
N VAL A 44 3.96 -10.40 7.87
CA VAL A 44 2.99 -9.35 8.20
C VAL A 44 3.65 -7.97 8.19
N ILE A 45 4.85 -7.84 8.78
CA ILE A 45 5.60 -6.58 8.76
C ILE A 45 5.92 -6.16 7.32
N PHE A 46 6.37 -7.09 6.48
CA PHE A 46 6.66 -6.81 5.08
C PHE A 46 5.42 -6.31 4.32
N VAL A 47 4.28 -6.99 4.49
CA VAL A 47 3.01 -6.59 3.85
C VAL A 47 2.54 -5.23 4.36
N LEU A 48 2.70 -4.94 5.65
CA LEU A 48 2.38 -3.65 6.25
C LEU A 48 3.25 -2.52 5.65
N LEU A 49 4.56 -2.75 5.56
CA LEU A 49 5.48 -1.80 4.95
C LEU A 49 5.14 -1.58 3.47
N SER A 50 4.78 -2.64 2.74
CA SER A 50 4.33 -2.53 1.35
C SER A 50 3.08 -1.66 1.22
N ALA A 51 2.09 -1.81 2.10
CA ALA A 51 0.89 -0.98 2.12
C ALA A 51 1.22 0.50 2.37
N PHE A 52 2.09 0.76 3.34
CA PHE A 52 2.56 2.10 3.65
C PHE A 52 3.32 2.72 2.47
N SER A 53 4.25 1.99 1.85
CA SER A 53 4.99 2.43 0.68
C SER A 53 4.08 2.69 -0.52
N LEU A 54 3.05 1.87 -0.73
CA LEU A 54 2.07 2.05 -1.80
C LEU A 54 1.26 3.34 -1.60
N LEU A 55 0.84 3.62 -0.35
CA LEU A 55 0.15 4.85 0.00
C LEU A 55 1.05 6.08 -0.16
N LEU A 56 2.29 5.99 0.30
CA LEU A 56 3.28 7.06 0.16
C LEU A 56 3.56 7.35 -1.31
N TRP A 57 3.73 6.33 -2.14
CA TRP A 57 3.92 6.48 -3.57
C TRP A 57 2.71 7.13 -4.24
N TYR A 58 1.49 6.72 -3.87
CA TYR A 58 0.27 7.33 -4.38
C TYR A 58 0.22 8.83 -4.07
N TYR A 59 0.51 9.20 -2.82
CA TYR A 59 0.53 10.60 -2.37
C TYR A 59 1.62 11.44 -3.06
N LEU A 60 2.86 10.93 -3.14
CA LEU A 60 3.97 11.64 -3.78
C LEU A 60 3.78 11.83 -5.30
N THR A 61 3.01 10.94 -5.92
CA THR A 61 2.74 11.00 -7.36
C THR A 61 1.51 11.87 -7.67
N GLU A 62 0.77 12.32 -6.66
CA GLU A 62 -0.37 13.21 -6.83
C GLU A 62 0.11 14.53 -7.45
N PRO A 63 -0.31 14.86 -8.68
CA PRO A 63 0.01 16.16 -9.26
C PRO A 63 -0.61 17.20 -8.34
N LYS A 64 0.17 18.20 -7.91
CA LYS A 64 -0.39 19.39 -7.28
C LYS A 64 -1.36 19.99 -8.28
N ASP A 65 -2.66 19.73 -8.10
CA ASP A 65 -3.69 20.38 -8.88
C ASP A 65 -3.44 21.87 -8.74
N SER A 66 -3.16 22.45 -9.90
CA SER A 66 -2.63 23.79 -10.05
C SER A 66 -3.51 24.74 -9.27
N GLU A 67 -2.86 25.53 -8.44
CA GLU A 67 -3.45 26.63 -7.69
C GLU A 67 -4.52 27.30 -8.55
N HIS A 68 -5.77 27.19 -8.11
CA HIS A 68 -6.88 27.93 -8.67
C HIS A 68 -6.44 29.40 -8.71
N PRO A 69 -6.20 30.02 -9.88
CA PRO A 69 -5.85 31.41 -9.90
C PRO A 69 -7.05 32.13 -9.30
N LEU A 70 -6.85 32.73 -8.13
CA LEU A 70 -7.83 33.61 -7.54
C LEU A 70 -8.00 34.75 -8.54
N ASN A 71 -9.03 34.62 -9.39
CA ASN A 71 -9.56 35.71 -10.18
C ASN A 71 -10.17 36.73 -9.22
N SER A 72 -9.30 37.48 -8.54
CA SER A 72 -9.60 38.77 -7.93
C SER A 72 -9.56 39.81 -9.05
N GLY A 73 -10.47 39.65 -10.01
CA GLY A 73 -10.90 40.72 -10.89
C GLY A 73 -11.84 41.63 -10.12
N GLY A 74 -11.31 42.33 -9.11
CA GLY A 74 -11.99 43.42 -8.42
C GLY A 74 -11.77 44.72 -9.19
N ARG A 75 -12.62 44.95 -10.19
CA ARG A 75 -12.98 46.31 -10.59
C ARG A 75 -14.15 46.77 -9.75
#